data_AF-S3DZK3-F1
#
_entry.id   AF-S3DZK3-F1
#
_cell.length_a   1.000
_cell.length_b   1.000
_cell.length_c   1.000
_cell.angle_alpha   90.00
_cell.angle_beta   90.00
_cell.angle_gamma   90.00
#
_symmetry.space_group_name_H-M   'P 1'
#
loop_
_entity.id
_entity.type
_entity.pdbx_description
1 polymer ?
#
loop_
_entity_poly.entity_id
_entity_poly.type
_entity_poly.pdbx_seq_one_letter_code
_entity_poly.pdbx_strand_id
1 'polypeptide(L)' 'MSKEQVRYIMGSPMLIENNHINTWYYIYYYAKNHNNPVQKNLILNFNSSEKLIDFSGDFAINLFFNNI' A
#
# COMPACT_ATOMS: atom_id res chain seq x y z
N MET A 1 8.47 -10.13 -2.32
CA MET A 1 7.33 -9.94 -3.24
C MET A 1 7.65 -8.84 -4.25
N SER A 2 7.38 -9.01 -5.55
CA SER A 2 7.66 -7.98 -6.59
C SER A 2 6.54 -6.94 -6.73
N LYS A 3 6.84 -5.76 -7.31
CA LYS A 3 5.81 -4.76 -7.70
C LYS A 3 4.66 -5.37 -8.49
N GLU A 4 4.97 -6.28 -9.42
CA GLU A 4 3.96 -6.96 -10.24
C GLU A 4 3.05 -7.85 -9.39
N GLN A 5 3.62 -8.66 -8.49
CA GLN A 5 2.84 -9.50 -7.57
C GLN A 5 1.98 -8.64 -6.64
N VAL A 6 2.51 -7.53 -6.12
CA VAL A 6 1.75 -6.60 -5.28
C VAL A 6 0.58 -6.04 -6.06
N ARG A 7 0.82 -5.62 -7.30
CA ARG A 7 -0.24 -5.09 -8.17
C ARG A 7 -1.28 -6.13 -8.55
N TYR A 8 -0.90 -7.40 -8.69
CA TYR A 8 -1.85 -8.48 -8.93
C TYR A 8 -2.81 -8.69 -7.75
N ILE A 9 -2.31 -8.59 -6.51
CA ILE A 9 -3.12 -8.78 -5.29
C ILE A 9 -3.91 -7.52 -4.93
N MET A 10 -3.28 -6.35 -5.00
CA MET A 10 -3.80 -5.09 -4.44
C MET A 10 -4.32 -4.12 -5.51
N GLY A 11 -4.10 -4.42 -6.79
CA GLY A 11 -4.34 -3.48 -7.89
C GLY A 11 -3.22 -2.44 -8.05
N SER A 12 -3.38 -1.56 -9.04
CA SER A 12 -2.44 -0.45 -9.27
C SER A 12 -2.42 0.50 -8.06
N PRO A 13 -1.25 1.07 -7.71
CA PRO A 13 -1.18 2.06 -6.65
C PRO A 13 -2.00 3.29 -7.01
N MET A 14 -2.59 3.92 -6.00
CA MET A 14 -3.41 5.11 -6.21
C MET A 14 -2.57 6.36 -6.47
N LEU A 15 -1.39 6.41 -5.86
CA LEU A 15 -0.44 7.50 -6.00
C LEU A 15 0.98 6.94 -6.04
N ILE A 16 1.77 7.54 -6.92
CA ILE A 16 3.22 7.45 -6.97
C ILE A 16 3.71 8.90 -7.08
N GLU A 17 4.60 9.31 -6.19
CA GLU A 17 5.17 10.66 -6.23
C GLU A 17 6.39 10.70 -7.15
N ASN A 18 6.56 11.79 -7.90
CA ASN A 18 7.64 11.93 -8.89
C ASN A 18 9.05 11.65 -8.32
N ASN A 19 9.29 12.03 -7.06
CA ASN A 19 10.57 11.85 -6.38
C ASN A 19 10.68 10.54 -5.58
N HIS A 20 9.58 9.78 -5.48
CA HIS A 20 9.49 8.53 -4.72
C HIS A 20 8.82 7.43 -5.56
N ILE A 21 9.37 7.15 -6.74
CA ILE A 21 8.83 6.14 -7.69
C ILE A 21 8.78 4.71 -7.14
N ASN A 22 9.50 4.45 -6.05
CA ASN A 22 9.56 3.18 -5.35
C ASN A 22 8.70 3.16 -4.08
N THR A 23 7.84 4.15 -3.91
CA THR A 23 6.89 4.22 -2.80
C THR A 23 5.48 4.24 -3.38
N TRP A 24 4.69 3.24 -3.02
CA TRP A 24 3.32 3.09 -3.48
C TRP A 24 2.36 3.38 -2.34
N TYR A 25 1.38 4.23 -2.61
CA TYR A 25 0.37 4.62 -1.64
C TYR A 25 -0.98 4.01 -1.99
N TYR A 26 -1.58 3.35 -1.01
CA TYR A 26 -2.95 2.85 -1.04
C TYR A 26 -3.73 3.53 0.08
N ILE A 27 -4.75 4.30 -0.28
CA ILE A 27 -5.54 5.11 0.65
C ILE A 27 -6.98 4.61 0.61
N TYR A 28 -7.41 3.95 1.68
CA TYR A 28 -8.81 3.63 1.87
C TYR A 28 -9.49 4.79 2.58
N TYR A 29 -10.50 5.37 1.95
CA TYR A 29 -11.31 6.44 2.51
C TYR A 29 -12.78 6.04 2.49
N TYR A 30 -13.42 6.06 3.64
CA TYR A 30 -14.83 5.74 3.78
C TYR A 30 -15.53 6.75 4.68
N ALA A 31 -16.43 7.52 4.09
CA ALA A 31 -17.31 8.43 4.81
C ALA A 31 -18.74 7.89 4.73
N LYS A 32 -19.35 7.60 5.89
CA LYS A 32 -20.76 7.17 5.97
C LYS A 32 -21.59 8.29 6.57
N ASN A 33 -22.34 9.01 5.71
CA ASN A 33 -23.29 10.06 6.10
C ASN A 33 -22.71 11.03 7.15
N HIS A 34 -23.44 11.26 8.25
CA HIS A 34 -23.11 12.18 9.34
C HIS A 34 -22.00 11.69 10.29
N ASN A 35 -21.33 10.59 9.97
CA ASN A 35 -20.21 10.10 10.78
C ASN A 35 -18.89 10.67 10.27
N ASN A 36 -17.92 10.77 11.18
CA ASN A 36 -16.56 11.13 10.80
C ASN A 36 -16.01 10.12 9.78
N PRO A 37 -15.30 10.59 8.75
CA PRO A 37 -14.69 9.71 7.78
C PRO A 37 -13.63 8.83 8.43
N VAL A 38 -13.57 7.58 7.98
CA VAL A 38 -12.50 6.65 8.31
C VAL A 38 -11.52 6.67 7.15
N GLN A 39 -10.27 6.99 7.45
CA GLN A 39 -9.16 6.84 6.51
C GLN A 39 -8.20 5.80 7.04
N LYS A 40 -7.69 4.95 6.15
CA LYS A 40 -6.61 4.01 6.42
C LYS A 40 -5.60 4.08 5.30
N ASN A 41 -4.34 4.27 5.66
CA ASN A 41 -3.23 4.36 4.73
C ASN A 41 -2.41 3.07 4.76
N LEU A 42 -1.96 2.64 3.59
CA LEU A 42 -0.92 1.64 3.43
C LEU A 42 0.14 2.19 2.48
N ILE A 43 1.36 2.25 2.97
CA ILE A 43 2.54 2.74 2.25
C ILE A 43 3.45 1.54 2.05
N LEU A 44 3.81 1.27 0.80
CA LEU A 44 4.70 0.18 0.43
C LEU A 44 6.00 0.75 -0.14
N ASN A 45 7.13 0.28 0.36
CA ASN A 45 8.46 0.69 -0.06
C ASN A 45 9.15 -0.46 -0.81
N PHE A 46 9.64 -0.15 -2.00
CA PHE A 46 10.36 -1.09 -2.86
C PHE A 46 11.83 -0.71 -2.97
N ASN A 47 12.70 -1.69 -3.16
CA ASN A 47 14.10 -1.44 -3.50
C ASN A 47 14.27 -1.17 -5.00
N SER A 48 15.52 -0.88 -5.39
CA SER A 48 15.90 -0.66 -6.79
C SER A 48 15.71 -1.89 -7.70
N SER A 49 15.60 -3.08 -7.14
CA SER A 49 15.25 -4.32 -7.84
C SER A 49 13.74 -4.61 -7.84
N GLU A 50 12.91 -3.62 -7.54
CA GLU A 50 11.45 -3.69 -7.53
C GLU A 50 10.84 -4.73 -6.57
N LYS A 51 11.60 -5.11 -5.53
CA LYS A 51 11.12 -5.99 -4.47
C LYS A 51 10.63 -5.16 -3.28
N LEU A 52 9.48 -5.54 -2.75
CA LEU A 52 8.93 -4.99 -1.51
C LEU A 52 9.93 -5.26 -0.38
N ILE A 53 10.34 -4.20 0.33
CA ILE A 53 11.30 -4.28 1.43
C ILE A 53 10.71 -3.78 2.76
N ASP A 54 9.69 -2.94 2.70
CA ASP A 54 9.08 -2.35 3.88
C ASP A 54 7.64 -1.91 3.60
N PHE A 55 6.82 -1.84 4.64
CA PHE A 55 5.46 -1.34 4.59
C PHE A 55 5.10 -0.63 5.90
N SER A 56 4.22 0.36 5.83
CA SER A 56 3.73 1.07 7.01
C SER A 56 2.29 1.55 6.83
N GLY A 57 1.62 1.89 7.94
CA GLY A 57 0.27 2.44 7.94
C GLY A 57 -0.68 1.77 8.93
N ASP A 58 -1.98 1.90 8.67
CA ASP A 58 -3.06 1.58 9.61
C ASP A 58 -3.53 0.12 9.56
N PHE A 59 -2.91 -0.71 8.71
CA PHE A 59 -3.29 -2.10 8.50
C PHE A 59 -2.35 -3.07 9.22
N ALA A 60 -2.90 -3.97 10.03
CA ALA A 60 -2.14 -5.08 10.61
C ALA A 60 -1.83 -6.13 9.53
N ILE A 61 -0.55 -6.39 9.30
CA ILE A 61 -0.05 -7.13 8.14
C ILE A 61 -0.34 -8.64 8.15
N ASN A 62 -0.79 -9.17 9.30
CA ASN A 62 -0.67 -10.58 9.70
C ASN A 62 -1.43 -11.59 8.80
N LEU A 63 -2.14 -11.13 7.77
CA LEU A 63 -2.90 -11.99 6.86
C LEU A 63 -2.39 -12.00 5.41
N PHE A 64 -1.54 -11.05 4.99
CA PHE A 64 -1.24 -10.86 3.56
C PHE A 64 0.19 -11.23 3.14
N PHE A 65 1.17 -11.19 4.04
CA PHE A 65 2.59 -11.28 3.69
C PHE A 65 3.38 -12.34 4.48
N ASN A 66 2.73 -13.22 5.25
CA ASN A 66 3.40 -14.24 6.07
C ASN A 66 4.07 -15.40 5.29
N ASN A 67 4.21 -15.30 3.97
CA ASN A 67 4.90 -16.29 3.13
C ASN A 67 5.91 -15.61 2.19
N ILE A 68 6.78 -14.75 2.73
CA ILE A 68 7.99 -14.26 2.03
C ILE A 68 9.17 -15.14 2.43
#